data_AF-A0A1V4PU61-F1
#
_entry.id   AF-A0A1V4PU61-F1
#
_cell.length_a   1.000
_cell.length_b   1.000
_cell.length_c   1.000
_cell.angle_alpha   90.00
_cell.angle_beta   90.00
_cell.angle_gamma   90.00
#
_symmetry.space_group_name_H-M   'P 1'
#
loop_
_entity.id
_entity.type
_entity.pdbx_description
1 polymer ?
#
loop_
_entity_poly.entity_id
_entity_poly.type
_entity_poly.pdbx_seq_one_letter_code
_entity_poly.pdbx_strand_id
1 'polypeptide(L)'
;MSTTRRRRPALVALVFVAAAGCLALAWWQWTRYESASGSFQNLGYALQWPMFGGFCFYAYYKFVRYEEAPPPRPDHDKPTQIPDGLLPERPKAAAHHDDDPTLSEYNAYLAELAKADGRRPDTDDRTTT
;
A
#
# COMPACT_ATOMS: atom_id res chain seq x y z
N MET A 1 1.33 11.34 29.11
CA MET A 1 0.92 12.41 28.16
C MET A 1 0.98 11.83 26.75
N SER A 2 -0.16 11.67 26.07
CA SER A 2 -0.23 11.03 24.74
C SER A 2 0.63 11.81 23.72
N THR A 3 1.62 11.14 23.14
CA THR A 3 2.62 11.70 22.21
C THR A 3 1.99 12.33 20.97
N THR A 4 0.80 11.89 20.59
CA THR A 4 0.03 12.37 19.44
C THR A 4 -0.40 13.84 19.61
N ARG A 5 -0.75 14.27 20.83
CA ARG A 5 -1.20 15.65 21.06
C ARG A 5 -0.07 16.68 20.89
N ARG A 6 1.19 16.28 21.16
CA ARG A 6 2.37 17.14 20.95
C ARG A 6 2.74 17.30 19.47
N ARG A 7 2.37 16.34 18.62
CA ARG A 7 2.69 16.36 17.18
C ARG A 7 1.70 17.18 16.35
N ARG A 8 0.49 17.44 16.87
CA ARG A 8 -0.55 18.26 16.20
C ARG A 8 -0.04 19.60 15.64
N PRO A 9 0.66 20.47 16.41
CA PRO A 9 1.14 21.75 15.85
C PRO A 9 2.16 21.55 14.73
N ALA A 10 3.04 20.55 14.84
CA ALA A 10 4.00 20.24 13.78
C ALA A 10 3.32 19.74 12.50
N LEU A 11 2.27 18.91 12.63
CA LEU A 11 1.47 18.45 11.49
C LEU A 11 0.70 19.61 10.85
N VAL A 12 0.14 20.53 11.64
CA VAL A 12 -0.51 21.74 11.12
C VAL A 12 0.50 22.57 10.32
N ALA A 13 1.68 22.84 10.89
CA ALA A 13 2.74 23.58 10.20
C ALA A 13 3.14 22.88 8.89
N LEU A 14 3.30 21.55 8.90
CA LEU A 14 3.59 20.76 7.71
C LEU A 14 2.51 20.94 6.63
N VAL A 15 1.23 20.90 7.00
CA VAL A 15 0.10 21.08 6.06
C VAL A 15 0.14 22.47 5.44
N PHE A 16 0.38 23.52 6.23
CA PHE A 16 0.49 24.88 5.72
C PHE A 16 1.68 25.06 4.78
N VAL A 17 2.84 24.51 5.12
CA VAL A 17 4.03 24.55 4.25
C VAL A 17 3.78 23.81 2.94
N ALA A 18 3.17 22.61 2.99
CA ALA A 18 2.82 21.84 1.81
C ALA A 18 1.81 22.57 0.92
N ALA A 19 0.75 23.14 1.52
CA ALA A 19 -0.25 23.92 0.80
C ALA A 19 0.34 25.19 0.17
N ALA A 20 1.18 25.91 0.90
CA ALA A 20 1.88 27.10 0.37
C ALA A 20 2.80 26.73 -0.79
N GLY A 21 3.54 25.62 -0.70
CA GLY A 21 4.35 25.10 -1.80
C GLY A 21 3.52 24.76 -3.03
N CYS A 22 2.37 24.11 -2.84
CA CYS A 22 1.42 23.83 -3.93
C CYS A 22 0.91 25.12 -4.59
N LEU A 23 0.51 26.12 -3.80
CA LEU A 23 0.04 27.40 -4.33
C LEU A 23 1.15 28.19 -5.04
N ALA A 24 2.39 28.12 -4.56
CA ALA A 24 3.53 28.72 -5.24
C ALA A 24 3.80 28.07 -6.60
N LEU A 25 3.69 26.74 -6.69
CA LEU A 25 3.77 26.00 -7.96
C LEU A 25 2.60 26.34 -8.89
N ALA A 26 1.38 26.45 -8.35
CA ALA A 26 0.21 26.88 -9.09
C ALA A 26 0.41 28.26 -9.72
N TRP A 27 0.89 29.22 -8.92
CA TRP A 27 1.23 30.57 -9.36
C TRP A 27 2.29 30.56 -10.46
N TRP A 28 3.37 29.79 -10.27
CA TRP A 28 4.41 29.65 -11.29
C TRP A 28 3.86 29.07 -12.60
N GLN A 29 3.02 28.04 -12.53
CA GLN A 29 2.40 27.46 -13.71
C GLN A 29 1.43 28.43 -14.40
N TRP A 30 0.68 29.21 -13.64
CA TRP A 30 -0.17 30.27 -14.17
C TRP A 30 0.64 31.29 -14.98
N THR A 31 1.73 31.83 -14.40
CA THR A 31 2.61 32.76 -15.12
C THR A 31 3.25 32.15 -16.37
N ARG A 32 3.53 30.84 -16.35
CA ARG A 32 4.02 30.09 -17.51
C ARG A 32 2.96 29.85 -18.58
N TYR A 33 1.69 29.72 -18.19
CA TYR A 33 0.57 29.65 -19.12
C TYR A 33 0.34 30.98 -19.85
N GLU A 34 0.50 32.12 -19.17
CA GLU A 34 0.35 33.46 -19.78
C GLU A 34 1.52 33.85 -20.70
N SER A 35 2.63 33.11 -20.66
CA SER A 35 3.81 33.37 -21.50
C SER A 35 3.56 32.99 -22.96
N ALA A 36 4.33 33.54 -23.90
CA ALA A 36 4.20 33.27 -25.34
C ALA A 36 4.38 31.79 -25.74
N SER A 37 4.99 30.97 -24.86
CA SER A 37 5.14 29.52 -25.01
C SER A 37 4.21 28.70 -24.10
N GLY A 38 3.14 29.32 -23.58
CA GLY A 38 2.19 28.67 -22.69
C GLY A 38 1.32 27.63 -23.42
N SER A 39 0.96 26.55 -22.71
CA SER A 39 0.09 25.49 -23.23
C SER A 39 -1.06 25.20 -22.27
N PHE A 40 -2.13 24.58 -22.76
CA PHE A 40 -3.25 24.12 -21.91
C PHE A 40 -2.82 23.14 -20.80
N GLN A 41 -1.71 22.42 -20.98
CA GLN A 41 -1.17 21.55 -19.94
C GLN A 41 -0.69 22.37 -18.72
N ASN A 42 -0.07 23.53 -18.94
CA ASN A 42 0.36 24.44 -17.86
C ASN A 42 -0.85 24.95 -17.08
N LEU A 43 -1.95 25.29 -17.75
CA LEU A 43 -3.20 25.69 -17.11
C LEU A 43 -3.77 24.54 -16.27
N GLY A 44 -3.77 23.31 -16.81
CA GLY A 44 -4.15 22.11 -16.07
C GLY A 44 -3.35 21.97 -14.78
N TYR A 45 -2.03 22.11 -14.82
CA TYR A 45 -1.20 22.09 -13.62
C TYR A 45 -1.48 23.25 -12.68
N ALA A 46 -1.67 24.47 -13.19
CA ALA A 46 -2.01 25.64 -12.38
C ALA A 46 -3.31 25.44 -11.58
N LEU A 47 -4.28 24.70 -12.11
CA LEU A 47 -5.54 24.35 -11.43
C LEU A 47 -5.43 23.07 -10.58
N GLN A 48 -4.56 22.14 -10.96
CA GLN A 48 -4.32 20.88 -10.24
C GLN A 48 -3.58 21.12 -8.91
N TRP A 49 -2.56 21.99 -8.88
CA TRP A 49 -1.78 22.25 -7.68
C TRP A 49 -2.62 22.80 -6.49
N PRO A 50 -3.57 23.73 -6.68
CA PRO A 50 -4.49 24.15 -5.63
C PRO A 50 -5.36 23.02 -5.09
N MET A 51 -5.81 22.09 -5.95
CA MET A 51 -6.56 20.91 -5.50
C MET A 51 -5.71 20.04 -4.57
N PHE A 52 -4.43 19.85 -4.87
CA PHE A 52 -3.51 19.14 -3.97
C PHE A 52 -3.29 19.90 -2.66
N GLY A 53 -3.17 21.23 -2.69
CA GLY A 53 -3.14 22.06 -1.48
C GLY A 53 -4.37 21.84 -0.60
N GLY A 54 -5.58 21.85 -1.20
CA GLY A 54 -6.83 21.52 -0.51
C GLY A 54 -6.85 20.08 0.04
N PHE A 55 -6.32 19.12 -0.72
CA PHE A 55 -6.19 17.74 -0.29
C PHE A 55 -5.30 17.59 0.96
N CYS A 56 -4.22 18.37 1.11
CA CYS A 56 -3.42 18.38 2.33
C CYS A 56 -4.24 18.76 3.58
N PHE A 57 -5.10 19.78 3.47
CA PHE A 57 -6.01 20.15 4.57
C PHE A 57 -7.05 19.06 4.84
N TYR A 58 -7.63 18.48 3.79
CA TYR A 58 -8.59 17.38 3.92
C TYR A 58 -7.97 16.16 4.60
N ALA A 59 -6.75 15.78 4.21
CA ALA A 59 -6.02 14.67 4.82
C ALA A 59 -5.76 14.92 6.32
N TYR A 60 -5.37 16.14 6.70
CA TYR A 60 -5.21 16.50 8.11
C TYR A 60 -6.54 16.48 8.88
N TYR A 61 -7.61 17.01 8.29
CA TYR A 61 -8.95 16.93 8.88
C TYR A 61 -9.37 15.48 9.13
N LYS A 62 -9.21 14.61 8.12
CA LYS A 62 -9.51 13.17 8.24
C LYS A 62 -8.63 12.49 9.27
N PHE A 63 -7.35 12.82 9.32
CA PHE A 63 -6.42 12.33 10.33
C PHE A 63 -6.90 12.66 11.75
N VAL A 64 -7.23 13.93 12.03
CA VAL A 64 -7.77 14.35 13.34
C VAL A 64 -9.09 13.63 13.63
N ARG A 65 -9.98 13.50 12.65
CA ARG A 65 -11.26 12.81 12.80
C ARG A 65 -11.07 11.33 13.19
N TYR A 66 -10.10 10.65 12.59
CA TYR A 66 -9.80 9.24 12.89
C TYR A 66 -9.06 9.07 14.23
N GLU A 67 -8.27 10.05 14.67
CA GLU A 67 -7.70 10.04 16.02
C GLU A 67 -8.79 10.21 17.10
N GLU A 68 -9.78 11.06 16.86
CA GLU A 68 -10.83 11.38 17.84
C GLU A 68 -11.94 10.34 17.90
N ALA A 69 -12.28 9.75 16.76
CA ALA A 69 -13.25 8.67 16.66
C ALA A 69 -12.65 7.54 15.83
N PRO A 70 -11.94 6.59 16.47
CA PRO A 70 -11.52 5.37 15.81
C PRO A 70 -12.73 4.71 15.16
N PRO A 71 -12.64 4.28 13.88
CA PRO A 71 -13.74 3.56 13.27
C PRO A 71 -14.09 2.32 14.11
N PRO A 72 -15.36 1.91 14.15
CA PRO A 72 -15.73 0.65 14.78
C PRO A 72 -14.81 -0.44 14.24
N ARG A 73 -14.21 -1.22 15.14
CA ARG A 73 -13.40 -2.36 14.71
C ARG A 73 -14.28 -3.20 13.79
N PRO A 74 -13.81 -3.60 12.60
CA PRO A 74 -14.57 -4.50 11.76
C PRO A 74 -14.96 -5.70 12.62
N ASP A 75 -16.23 -6.06 12.55
CA ASP A 75 -16.77 -7.13 13.37
C ASP A 75 -16.17 -8.44 12.88
N HIS A 76 -15.27 -9.04 13.67
CA HIS A 76 -14.61 -10.31 13.32
C HIS A 76 -15.63 -11.46 13.22
N ASP A 77 -16.85 -11.29 13.78
CA ASP A 77 -17.96 -12.23 13.67
C ASP A 77 -18.69 -12.17 12.32
N LYS A 78 -18.35 -11.21 11.44
CA LYS A 78 -18.85 -11.25 10.05
C LYS A 78 -18.09 -12.33 9.28
N PRO A 79 -18.78 -13.32 8.68
CA PRO A 79 -18.14 -14.33 7.85
C PRO A 79 -17.36 -13.63 6.72
N THR A 80 -16.04 -13.61 6.85
CA THR A 80 -15.11 -13.14 5.80
C THR A 80 -14.79 -14.28 4.81
N GLN A 81 -15.30 -15.47 5.10
CA GLN A 81 -15.26 -16.61 4.18
C GLN A 81 -16.24 -16.35 3.04
N ILE A 82 -15.74 -16.48 1.81
CA ILE A 82 -16.58 -16.52 0.62
C ILE A 82 -17.51 -17.74 0.78
N PRO A 83 -18.84 -17.59 0.67
CA PRO A 83 -19.77 -18.71 0.82
C PRO A 83 -19.38 -19.86 -0.12
N ASP A 84 -19.38 -21.08 0.40
CA ASP A 84 -19.20 -22.29 -0.41
C ASP A 84 -20.28 -22.30 -1.50
N GLY A 85 -19.88 -22.07 -2.76
CA GLY A 85 -20.79 -21.96 -3.91
C GLY A 85 -20.83 -20.59 -4.60
N LEU A 86 -20.15 -19.55 -4.08
CA LEU A 86 -19.96 -18.29 -4.83
C LEU A 86 -18.88 -18.41 -5.91
N LEU A 87 -17.91 -19.30 -5.70
CA LEU A 87 -16.87 -19.59 -6.68
C LEU A 87 -17.30 -20.79 -7.53
N PRO A 88 -17.13 -20.74 -8.86
CA PRO A 88 -17.23 -21.92 -9.70
C PRO A 88 -16.32 -23.02 -9.14
N GLU A 89 -16.82 -24.26 -9.10
CA GLU A 89 -16.03 -25.40 -8.68
C GLU A 89 -14.73 -25.43 -9.52
N ARG A 90 -13.58 -25.33 -8.86
CA ARG A 90 -12.29 -25.33 -9.54
C ARG A 90 -12.23 -26.63 -10.34
N PRO A 91 -12.05 -26.57 -11.67
CA PRO A 91 -11.83 -27.78 -12.46
C PRO A 91 -10.72 -28.57 -11.80
N LYS A 92 -11.03 -29.79 -11.37
CA LYS A 92 -10.02 -30.72 -10.86
C LYS A 92 -8.98 -30.83 -11.96
N ALA A 93 -7.76 -30.35 -11.68
CA ALA A 93 -6.67 -30.46 -12.64
C ALA A 93 -6.66 -31.92 -13.11
N ALA A 94 -6.78 -32.13 -14.43
CA ALA A 94 -6.65 -33.46 -15.00
C ALA A 94 -5.37 -34.06 -14.43
N ALA A 95 -5.40 -35.32 -14.00
CA ALA A 95 -4.20 -36.01 -13.59
C ALA A 95 -3.19 -35.85 -14.73
N HIS A 96 -2.14 -35.07 -14.49
CA HIS A 96 -1.03 -34.99 -15.42
C HIS A 96 -0.53 -36.42 -15.57
N HIS A 97 -0.55 -36.94 -16.80
CA HIS A 97 0.13 -38.20 -17.09
C HIS A 97 1.62 -37.96 -16.78
N ASP A 98 2.08 -38.56 -15.69
CA ASP A 98 3.45 -38.52 -15.13
C ASP A 98 4.51 -39.16 -16.06
N ASP A 99 4.23 -39.29 -17.36
CA ASP A 99 5.07 -40.01 -18.31
C ASP A 99 6.18 -39.12 -18.91
N ASP A 100 6.32 -37.85 -18.48
CA ASP A 100 7.47 -37.01 -18.84
C ASP A 100 8.67 -37.36 -17.94
N PRO A 101 9.70 -38.04 -18.48
CA PRO A 101 10.87 -38.44 -17.69
C PRO A 101 11.55 -37.23 -17.03
N THR A 102 11.51 -36.06 -17.65
CA THR A 102 12.14 -34.83 -17.13
C THR A 102 11.50 -34.36 -15.82
N LEU A 103 10.17 -34.39 -15.74
CA LEU A 103 9.43 -33.98 -14.54
C LEU A 103 9.63 -34.98 -13.39
N SER A 104 9.74 -36.28 -13.72
CA SER A 104 10.01 -37.32 -12.72
C SER A 104 11.37 -37.13 -12.05
N GLU A 105 12.42 -36.82 -12.82
CA GLU A 105 13.76 -36.53 -12.30
C GLU A 105 13.77 -35.25 -11.48
N TYR A 106 13.08 -34.20 -11.94
CA TYR A 106 12.98 -32.94 -11.20
C TYR A 106 12.25 -33.11 -9.86
N ASN A 107 11.13 -33.85 -9.84
CA ASN A 107 10.40 -34.14 -8.61
C ASN A 107 11.22 -35.01 -7.65
N ALA A 108 12.00 -35.97 -8.17
CA ALA A 108 12.93 -36.77 -7.38
C ALA A 108 14.03 -35.90 -6.75
N TYR A 109 14.60 -34.96 -7.51
CA TYR A 109 15.58 -33.99 -7.03
C TYR A 109 15.00 -33.09 -5.94
N LEU A 110 13.79 -32.55 -6.13
CA LEU A 110 13.11 -31.75 -5.10
C LEU A 110 12.84 -32.57 -3.83
N ALA A 111 12.46 -33.83 -3.96
CA ALA A 111 12.22 -34.73 -2.83
C ALA A 111 13.51 -35.04 -2.06
N GLU A 112 14.65 -35.16 -2.75
CA GLU A 112 15.96 -35.31 -2.12
C GLU A 112 16.36 -34.04 -1.35
N LEU A 113 16.15 -32.86 -1.94
CA LEU A 113 16.43 -31.59 -1.28
C LEU A 113 15.56 -31.42 -0.02
N ALA A 114 14.27 -31.76 -0.09
CA ALA A 114 13.37 -31.69 1.06
C ALA A 114 13.80 -32.65 2.19
N LYS A 115 14.30 -33.85 1.86
CA LYS A 115 14.86 -34.79 2.84
C LYS A 115 16.17 -34.28 3.45
N ALA A 116 17.00 -33.61 2.65
CA ALA A 116 18.24 -33.02 3.13
C ALA A 116 17.98 -31.84 4.07
N ASP A 117 16.98 -31.00 3.76
CA ASP A 117 16.56 -29.88 4.60
C ASP A 117 15.93 -30.37 5.91
N GLY A 118 15.06 -31.39 5.85
CA GLY A 118 14.49 -32.02 7.04
C GLY A 118 15.50 -32.81 7.89
N ARG A 119 16.68 -33.15 7.35
CA ARG A 119 17.79 -33.77 8.07
C ARG A 119 18.76 -32.73 8.65
N ARG A 120 18.64 -31.46 8.28
CA ARG A 120 19.45 -30.39 8.85
C ARG A 120 19.03 -30.23 10.32
N PRO A 121 19.91 -30.54 11.30
CA PRO A 121 19.56 -30.35 12.69
C PRO A 121 19.32 -28.86 12.92
N ASP A 122 18.16 -28.55 13.50
CA ASP A 122 17.80 -27.22 13.98
C ASP A 122 18.90 -26.74 14.93
N THR A 123 19.87 -25.99 14.39
CA THR A 123 20.87 -25.29 15.21
C THR A 123 20.23 -23.99 15.64
N ASP A 124 19.13 -24.12 16.37
CA ASP A 124 18.55 -23.08 17.22
C ASP A 124 19.37 -23.06 18.51
N ASP A 125 20.69 -22.85 18.39
CA ASP A 125 21.51 -22.49 19.54
C ASP A 125 21.29 -21.00 19.80
N ARG A 126 20.29 -20.76 20.66
CA ARG A 126 20.05 -19.50 21.34
C ARG A 126 21.31 -19.11 22.12
N THR A 127 22.28 -18.44 21.48
CA THR A 127 23.22 -17.60 22.22
C THR A 127 22.51 -16.36 22.72
N THR A 128 21.96 -16.56 23.92
CA THR A 128 21.65 -15.55 24.92
C THR A 128 22.97 -15.18 25.57
N THR A 129 23.54 -14.00 25.30
CA THR A 129 24.29 -13.17 26.28
C THR A 129 24.59 -11.80 25.70
#